data_AF-A0A3B9IGS4-F1
#
_entry.id   AF-A0A3B9IGS4-F1
#
_cell.length_a   1.000
_cell.length_b   1.000
_cell.length_c   1.000
_cell.angle_alpha   90.00
_cell.angle_beta   90.00
_cell.angle_gamma   90.00
#
_symmetry.space_group_name_H-M   'P 1'
#
loop_
_entity.id
_entity.type
_entity.pdbx_description
1 polymer ?
#
loop_
_entity_poly.entity_id
_entity_poly.type
_entity_poly.pdbx_seq_one_letter_code
_entity_poly.pdbx_strand_id
1 'polypeptide(L)'
;GDRGWRITFALGLIGGPLIVQAVTGAPAIGAPVVSLPLLVVAGLLVGFGTVIGSGCTSGHGVCGLSRLSPRSLVATGTFMATGALTVLVMRHLI
;
A
#
# COMPACT_ATOMS: atom_id res chain seq x y z
N GLY A 1 24.19 1.30 -5.86
CA GLY A 1 23.84 0.15 -5.00
C GLY A 1 22.41 0.30 -4.53
N ASP A 2 21.59 -0.75 -4.66
CA ASP A 2 20.13 -0.71 -4.40
C ASP A 2 19.71 -0.11 -3.06
N ARG A 3 20.56 -0.21 -2.03
CA ARG A 3 20.29 0.39 -0.72
C ARG A 3 20.04 1.90 -0.79
N GLY A 4 20.80 2.63 -1.60
CA GLY A 4 20.64 4.08 -1.73
C GLY A 4 19.26 4.46 -2.25
N TRP A 5 18.81 3.81 -3.33
CA TRP A 5 17.48 4.05 -3.93
C TRP A 5 16.35 3.66 -2.97
N ARG A 6 16.48 2.54 -2.24
CA ARG A 6 15.46 2.10 -1.28
C ARG A 6 15.31 3.09 -0.11
N ILE A 7 16.41 3.64 0.38
CA ILE A 7 16.40 4.64 1.45
C ILE A 7 15.75 5.94 0.96
N THR A 8 16.14 6.46 -0.21
CA THR A 8 15.55 7.69 -0.74
C THR A 8 14.05 7.52 -1.04
N PHE A 9 13.64 6.35 -1.53
CA PHE A 9 12.22 6.02 -1.69
C PHE A 9 11.46 6.03 -0.37
N ALA A 10 11.99 5.37 0.67
CA ALA A 10 11.36 5.35 2.00
C ALA A 10 11.26 6.75 2.62
N LEU A 11 12.32 7.56 2.48
CA LEU A 11 12.32 8.96 2.91
C LEU A 11 11.26 9.78 2.16
N GLY A 12 11.08 9.55 0.86
CA GLY A 12 10.02 10.19 0.08
C GLY A 12 8.62 9.79 0.56
N LEU A 13 8.42 8.53 0.93
CA LEU A 13 7.14 7.99 1.39
C LEU A 13 6.71 8.59 2.74
N ILE A 14 7.66 8.83 3.64
CA ILE A 14 7.43 9.51 4.93
C ILE A 14 7.37 11.04 4.74
N GLY A 15 8.30 11.60 3.96
CA GLY A 15 8.45 13.04 3.78
C GLY A 15 7.33 13.69 2.96
N GLY A 16 6.76 12.98 1.98
CA GLY A 16 5.68 13.48 1.13
C GLY A 16 4.49 14.08 1.90
N PRO A 17 3.81 13.32 2.77
CA PRO A 17 2.71 13.86 3.57
C PRO A 17 3.16 14.98 4.52
N LEU A 18 4.38 14.93 5.07
CA LEU A 18 4.91 16.00 5.93
C LEU A 18 5.11 17.31 5.16
N ILE A 19 5.64 17.24 3.93
CA ILE A 19 5.82 18.40 3.05
C ILE A 19 4.45 18.98 2.67
N VAL A 20 3.48 18.14 2.30
CA VAL A 20 2.12 18.60 1.99
C VAL A 20 1.51 19.32 3.18
N GLN A 21 1.63 18.77 4.38
CA GLN A 21 1.14 19.40 5.60
C GLN A 21 1.83 20.74 5.86
N ALA A 22 3.15 20.83 5.68
CA ALA A 22 3.91 22.06 5.87
C ALA A 22 3.55 23.15 4.85
N VAL A 23 3.30 22.79 3.59
CA VAL A 23 3.00 23.74 2.51
C VAL A 23 1.56 24.23 2.55
N THR A 24 0.61 23.32 2.82
CA THR A 24 -0.82 23.63 2.74
C THR A 24 -1.45 24.02 4.07
N GLY A 25 -0.78 23.73 5.19
CA GLY A 25 -1.35 23.84 6.53
C GLY A 25 -2.48 22.85 6.83
N ALA A 26 -2.87 22.02 5.85
CA ALA A 26 -3.92 21.04 6.01
C ALA A 26 -3.36 19.74 6.64
N PRO A 27 -4.14 19.06 7.51
CA PRO A 27 -3.70 17.79 8.08
C PRO A 27 -3.58 16.72 6.98
N ALA A 28 -2.36 16.43 6.55
CA ALA A 28 -2.08 15.37 5.57
C ALA A 28 -2.08 13.96 6.19
N ILE A 29 -1.91 13.86 7.51
CA ILE A 29 -1.94 12.61 8.27
C ILE A 29 -3.18 12.65 9.14
N GLY A 30 -4.15 11.76 8.85
CA GLY A 30 -5.37 11.61 9.65
C GLY A 30 -5.12 10.85 10.95
N ALA A 31 -6.06 10.98 11.89
CA ALA A 31 -6.08 10.13 13.08
C ALA A 31 -6.24 8.65 12.69
N PRO A 32 -5.63 7.70 13.42
CA PRO A 32 -5.80 6.28 13.15
C PRO A 32 -7.28 5.90 13.22
N VAL A 33 -7.80 5.33 12.13
CA VAL A 33 -9.19 4.83 12.06
C VAL A 33 -9.36 3.45 12.69
N VAL A 34 -8.26 2.82 13.09
CA VAL A 34 -8.19 1.49 13.71
C VAL A 34 -7.20 1.50 14.86
N SER A 35 -7.31 0.49 15.74
CA SER A 35 -6.38 0.34 16.85
C SER A 35 -4.94 0.08 16.37
N LEU A 36 -3.96 0.61 17.10
CA LEU A 36 -2.54 0.45 16.82
C LEU A 36 -2.10 -1.02 16.64
N PRO A 37 -2.54 -1.98 17.48
CA PRO A 37 -2.21 -3.39 17.30
C PRO A 37 -2.71 -3.94 15.96
N LEU A 38 -3.94 -3.59 15.57
CA LEU A 38 -4.51 -4.03 14.29
C LEU A 38 -3.73 -3.45 13.12
N LEU A 39 -3.32 -2.18 13.20
CA LEU A 39 -2.54 -1.51 12.16
C LEU A 39 -1.16 -2.17 11.97
N VAL A 40 -0.48 -2.53 13.06
CA VAL A 40 0.81 -3.24 13.03
C VAL A 40 0.65 -4.61 12.38
N VAL A 41 -0.34 -5.40 12.81
CA VAL A 41 -0.61 -6.73 12.24
C VAL A 41 -0.95 -6.62 10.75
N ALA A 42 -1.81 -5.68 10.36
CA ALA A 42 -2.15 -5.45 8.96
C ALA A 42 -0.90 -5.08 8.13
N GLY A 43 -0.04 -4.20 8.63
CA GLY A 43 1.21 -3.82 7.96
C GLY A 43 2.16 -4.99 7.75
N LEU A 44 2.32 -5.85 8.76
CA LEU A 44 3.15 -7.07 8.66
C LEU A 44 2.59 -8.06 7.66
N LEU A 45 1.26 -8.29 7.67
CA LEU A 45 0.59 -9.18 6.72
C LEU A 45 0.73 -8.67 5.29
N VAL A 46 0.56 -7.36 5.06
CA VAL A 46 0.76 -6.74 3.74
C VAL A 46 2.22 -6.88 3.30
N GLY A 47 3.18 -6.58 4.18
CA GLY A 47 4.60 -6.73 3.89
C GLY A 47 4.99 -8.16 3.51
N PHE A 48 4.56 -9.14 4.31
CA PHE A 48 4.75 -10.56 4.00
C PHE A 48 4.09 -10.96 2.69
N GLY A 49 2.84 -10.52 2.48
CA GLY A 49 2.08 -10.70 1.25
C GLY A 49 2.81 -10.20 0.00
N THR A 50 3.45 -9.03 0.08
CA THR A 50 4.22 -8.49 -1.06
C THR A 50 5.48 -9.29 -1.39
N VAL A 51 6.09 -9.97 -0.41
CA VAL A 51 7.22 -10.87 -0.66
C VAL A 51 6.76 -12.12 -1.39
N ILE A 52 5.71 -12.80 -0.91
CA ILE A 52 5.18 -14.00 -1.56
C ILE A 52 4.57 -13.70 -2.94
N GLY A 53 4.01 -12.51 -3.11
CA GLY A 53 3.45 -12.03 -4.38
C GLY A 53 4.50 -11.63 -5.41
N SER A 54 5.80 -11.65 -5.05
CA SER A 54 6.92 -11.13 -5.85
C SER A 54 6.74 -9.65 -6.26
N GLY A 55 6.06 -8.85 -5.45
CA GLY A 55 5.71 -7.48 -5.76
C GLY A 55 4.55 -6.94 -4.93
N CYS A 56 4.37 -5.63 -4.97
CA CYS A 56 3.23 -4.95 -4.37
C CYS A 56 2.13 -4.67 -5.39
N THR A 57 0.96 -4.26 -4.92
CA THR A 57 -0.18 -3.87 -5.78
C THR A 57 0.20 -2.78 -6.77
N SER A 58 0.99 -1.80 -6.33
CA SER A 58 1.52 -0.73 -7.21
C SER A 58 2.50 -1.26 -8.26
N GLY A 59 3.38 -2.21 -7.92
CA GLY A 59 4.34 -2.77 -8.86
C GLY A 59 3.67 -3.60 -9.96
N HIS A 60 2.75 -4.49 -9.59
CA HIS A 60 1.94 -5.24 -10.55
C HIS A 60 0.98 -4.33 -11.33
N GLY A 61 0.41 -3.32 -10.66
CA GLY A 61 -0.49 -2.33 -11.25
C GLY A 61 0.21 -1.44 -12.28
N VAL A 62 1.11 -0.58 -11.83
CA VAL A 62 1.71 0.47 -12.66
C VAL A 62 2.67 -0.10 -13.69
N CYS A 63 3.65 -0.90 -13.26
CA CYS A 63 4.68 -1.43 -14.16
C CYS A 63 4.25 -2.74 -14.85
N GLY A 64 3.46 -3.57 -14.17
CA GLY A 64 3.05 -4.88 -14.66
C GLY A 64 1.94 -4.83 -15.71
N LEU A 65 0.85 -4.09 -15.48
CA LEU A 65 -0.22 -3.93 -16.48
C LEU A 65 0.21 -3.09 -17.68
N SER A 66 1.06 -2.07 -17.50
CA SER A 66 1.57 -1.28 -18.63
C SER A 66 2.42 -2.11 -19.60
N ARG A 67 2.99 -3.22 -19.14
CA ARG A 67 3.67 -4.23 -19.96
C ARG A 67 2.74 -5.32 -20.50
N LEU A 68 1.42 -5.20 -20.29
CA LEU A 68 0.39 -6.18 -20.62
C LEU A 68 0.70 -7.59 -20.07
N SER A 69 1.28 -7.67 -18.87
CA SER A 69 1.58 -8.97 -18.26
C SER A 69 0.31 -9.63 -17.72
N PRO A 70 -0.07 -10.83 -18.20
CA PRO A 70 -1.25 -11.54 -17.70
C PRO A 70 -1.09 -11.95 -16.23
N ARG A 71 0.13 -12.28 -15.79
CA ARG A 71 0.43 -12.53 -14.37
C ARG A 71 0.09 -11.33 -13.51
N SER A 72 0.49 -10.13 -13.94
CA SER A 72 0.22 -8.90 -13.19
C SER A 72 -1.26 -8.52 -13.21
N LEU A 73 -1.96 -8.77 -14.31
CA LEU A 73 -3.41 -8.58 -14.37
C LEU A 73 -4.13 -9.44 -13.33
N VAL A 74 -3.80 -10.73 -13.26
CA VAL A 74 -4.35 -11.64 -12.25
C VAL A 74 -3.99 -11.16 -10.84
N ALA A 75 -2.71 -10.88 -10.57
CA ALA A 75 -2.26 -10.43 -9.24
C ALA A 75 -2.98 -9.16 -8.77
N THR A 76 -3.04 -8.12 -9.62
CA THR A 76 -3.74 -6.88 -9.32
C THR A 76 -5.24 -7.11 -9.12
N GLY A 77 -5.88 -7.95 -9.95
CA GLY A 77 -7.27 -8.33 -9.79
C GLY A 77 -7.54 -8.99 -8.44
N THR A 78 -6.71 -9.95 -8.03
CA THR A 78 -6.85 -10.65 -6.74
C THR A 78 -6.68 -9.70 -5.56
N PHE A 79 -5.69 -8.81 -5.61
CA PHE A 79 -5.48 -7.81 -4.55
C PHE A 79 -6.67 -6.85 -4.41
N MET A 80 -7.19 -6.33 -5.52
CA MET A 80 -8.33 -5.42 -5.50
C MET A 80 -9.61 -6.11 -5.04
N ALA A 81 -9.88 -7.32 -5.53
CA ALA A 81 -11.05 -8.11 -5.10
C ALA A 81 -11.01 -8.41 -3.60
N THR A 82 -9.86 -8.85 -3.09
CA THR A 82 -9.69 -9.15 -1.65
C THR A 82 -9.83 -7.88 -0.80
N GLY A 83 -9.27 -6.76 -1.26
CA GLY A 83 -9.41 -5.47 -0.58
C GLY A 83 -10.86 -5.00 -0.51
N ALA A 84 -11.57 -5.05 -1.63
CA ALA A 84 -12.99 -4.70 -1.70
C ALA A 84 -13.84 -5.61 -0.79
N LEU A 85 -13.60 -6.93 -0.83
CA LEU A 85 -14.30 -7.89 0.02
C LEU A 85 -14.03 -7.62 1.51
N THR A 86 -12.78 -7.37 1.88
CA THR A 86 -12.39 -7.06 3.27
C THR A 86 -13.13 -5.82 3.77
N VAL A 87 -13.17 -4.74 2.98
CA VAL A 87 -13.90 -3.52 3.34
C VAL A 87 -15.40 -3.79 3.45
N LEU A 88 -15.98 -4.56 2.52
CA LEU A 88 -17.40 -4.91 2.56
C LEU A 88 -17.75 -5.66 3.84
N VAL A 89 -16.94 -6.66 4.21
CA VAL A 89 -17.14 -7.42 5.45
C VAL A 89 -17.00 -6.51 6.67
N MET A 90 -15.90 -5.77 6.76
CA MET A 90 -15.57 -4.96 7.94
C MET A 90 -16.48 -3.75 8.14
N ARG A 91 -17.12 -3.25 7.09
CA ARG A 91 -17.92 -2.00 7.14
C ARG A 91 -19.43 -2.24 7.06
N HIS A 92 -19.86 -3.37 6.51
CA HIS A 92 -21.29 -3.65 6.31
C HIS A 92 -21.78 -4.91 7.02
N LEU A 93 -20.92 -5.88 7.35
CA LEU A 93 -21.32 -7.12 8.02
C LEU A 93 -20.95 -7.16 9.51
N ILE A 94 -19.93 -6.40 9.92
CA ILE A 94 -19.45 -6.26 11.30
C ILE A 94 -19.71 -4.82 11.74
#